data_AF-A0A2N9FP08-F1
#
_entry.id   AF-A0A2N9FP08-F1
#
_cell.length_a   1.000
_cell.length_b   1.000
_cell.length_c   1.000
_cell.angle_alpha   90.00
_cell.angle_beta   90.00
_cell.angle_gamma   90.00
#
_symmetry.space_group_name_H-M   'P 1'
#
loop_
_entity.id
_entity.type
_entity.pdbx_description
1 polymer ?
#
loop_
_entity_poly.entity_id
_entity_poly.type
_entity_poly.pdbx_seq_one_letter_code
_entity_poly.pdbx_strand_id
1 'polypeptide(L)'
;MRTQGFLPNSFTFPFVLKACARLLNVQLGVKIHTLVVKSGFDYDVYVKTSLLCLYAHCGYLGHAHKVFDEIPEKNVVSWTAIISGYIGVGQYREAIDMFRMLVEMGLRPDGFMIVRVLFACTQLGDLRSGEWIDGYMTEIGMGRNVFVATSLVDMYAKCGNMEKARCVFDGIVEKDIVTWSTMIQTYALNGFPKEALDLFFQMQRENLKPDRYAMVGVLSACARLGALELGDWASGMMDRSEFLSNPVLGTALIDMYAKCGSMAQAWEVFRGMKVKDRVVWNAIISGLAMNGHVKAVFGLFRQIEKTRIQPDGNTFIGLLCGCTHAGLVDDGRQYFNSMNRVFSLTPTIEHYGCMVDLLGQAGLLDESHQLIKSMPMEANSIVWGALLSGCRLHRDTALAEYILKKLIELEPWNSGNYVLLSNIYSTSHRWDEAAKLRSSMNEKRMKKIPGCSWIEVDGVVHEFLVGDKSHPLSEKIYAKLDELAKELKAAGYVPSTDFVLFDIEEEEKEHFLGCHSEKLAIAFGLISTSPKDVIRVVKNLRVCGDCHEAIKLISKITGRGIIVRDNNRFHSFIDGSCSCRDYW
;
A
#
# COMPACT_ATOMS: atom_id res chain seq x y z
N MET A 1 -31.58 -40.04 20.34
CA MET A 1 -30.57 -41.13 20.49
C MET A 1 -30.54 -41.67 21.91
N ARG A 2 -29.91 -41.00 22.90
CA ARG A 2 -29.83 -41.53 24.28
C ARG A 2 -31.17 -41.67 25.00
N THR A 3 -32.07 -40.71 24.81
CA THR A 3 -33.45 -40.76 25.30
C THR A 3 -34.28 -41.90 24.70
N GLN A 4 -33.80 -42.50 23.61
CA GLN A 4 -34.39 -43.66 22.93
C GLN A 4 -33.57 -44.95 23.16
N GLY A 5 -32.61 -44.94 24.09
CA GLY A 5 -31.82 -46.12 24.47
C GLY A 5 -30.59 -46.43 23.59
N PHE A 6 -30.31 -45.64 22.56
CA PHE A 6 -29.17 -45.88 21.67
C PHE A 6 -27.85 -45.31 22.22
N LEU A 7 -26.79 -46.12 22.16
CA LEU A 7 -25.42 -45.74 22.57
C LEU A 7 -24.64 -45.08 21.42
N PRO A 8 -23.79 -44.07 21.70
CA PRO A 8 -22.90 -43.50 20.69
C PRO A 8 -21.85 -44.52 20.22
N ASN A 9 -21.46 -44.41 18.95
CA ASN A 9 -20.44 -45.26 18.32
C ASN A 9 -19.37 -44.40 17.60
N SER A 10 -18.38 -45.06 16.99
CA SER A 10 -17.29 -44.43 16.23
C SER A 10 -17.75 -43.51 15.09
N PHE A 11 -18.96 -43.70 14.56
CA PHE A 11 -19.55 -42.82 13.55
C PHE A 11 -20.29 -41.63 14.13
N THR A 12 -20.80 -41.73 15.36
CA THR A 12 -21.58 -40.66 16.01
C THR A 12 -20.67 -39.59 16.62
N PHE A 13 -19.57 -40.00 17.26
CA PHE A 13 -18.65 -39.07 17.93
C PHE A 13 -18.05 -38.00 17.00
N PRO A 14 -17.58 -38.34 15.78
CA PRO A 14 -17.03 -37.35 14.84
C PRO A 14 -17.97 -36.17 14.57
N PHE A 15 -19.27 -36.41 14.35
CA PHE A 15 -20.22 -35.34 14.06
C PHE A 15 -20.43 -34.41 15.27
N VAL A 16 -20.55 -34.97 16.47
CA VAL A 16 -20.74 -34.18 17.70
C VAL A 16 -19.48 -33.37 18.01
N LEU A 17 -18.29 -33.96 17.83
CA LEU A 17 -17.02 -33.26 18.02
C LEU A 17 -16.82 -32.13 17.01
N LYS A 18 -17.13 -32.38 15.73
CA LYS A 18 -17.11 -31.33 14.69
C LYS A 18 -18.13 -30.22 14.97
N ALA A 19 -19.30 -30.54 15.51
CA ALA A 19 -20.28 -29.53 15.94
C ALA A 19 -19.74 -28.69 17.10
N CYS A 20 -19.11 -29.31 18.10
CA CYS A 20 -18.46 -28.59 19.20
C CYS A 20 -17.33 -27.69 18.70
N ALA A 21 -16.54 -28.15 17.71
CA ALA A 21 -15.49 -27.37 17.07
C ALA A 21 -16.06 -26.13 16.36
N ARG A 22 -17.13 -26.29 15.58
CA ARG A 22 -17.80 -25.18 14.87
C ARG A 22 -18.44 -24.17 15.81
N LEU A 23 -18.90 -24.63 16.98
CA LEU A 23 -19.45 -23.78 18.04
C LEU A 23 -18.38 -23.17 18.95
N LEU A 24 -17.11 -23.51 18.75
CA LEU A 24 -15.98 -23.13 19.62
C LEU A 24 -16.23 -23.47 21.11
N ASN A 25 -17.03 -24.50 21.39
CA ASN A 25 -17.42 -24.89 22.74
C ASN A 25 -16.52 -26.03 23.24
N VAL A 26 -15.32 -25.66 23.68
CA VAL A 26 -14.33 -26.62 24.19
C VAL A 26 -14.83 -27.39 25.41
N GLN A 27 -15.61 -26.75 26.29
CA GLN A 27 -16.08 -27.40 27.52
C GLN A 27 -17.02 -28.58 27.22
N LEU A 28 -17.93 -28.41 26.26
CA LEU A 28 -18.76 -29.49 25.76
C LEU A 28 -17.89 -30.54 25.04
N GLY A 29 -16.94 -30.09 24.23
CA GLY A 29 -15.98 -30.95 23.55
C GLY A 29 -15.20 -31.88 24.49
N VAL A 30 -14.70 -31.37 25.61
CA VAL A 30 -13.98 -32.14 26.63
C VAL A 30 -14.88 -33.17 27.31
N LYS A 31 -16.17 -32.83 27.55
CA LYS A 31 -17.14 -33.80 28.07
C LYS A 31 -17.38 -34.95 27.07
N ILE A 32 -17.47 -34.64 25.78
CA ILE A 32 -17.61 -35.65 24.72
C ILE A 32 -16.33 -36.47 24.57
N HIS A 33 -15.15 -35.87 24.67
CA HIS A 33 -13.88 -36.59 24.68
C HIS A 33 -13.77 -37.56 25.87
N THR A 34 -14.15 -37.13 27.07
CA THR A 34 -14.19 -38.01 28.25
C THR A 34 -15.10 -39.23 28.00
N LEU A 35 -16.22 -39.00 27.31
CA LEU A 35 -17.15 -40.06 26.94
C LEU A 35 -16.59 -40.99 25.85
N VAL A 36 -15.83 -40.47 24.88
CA VAL A 36 -15.10 -41.27 23.88
C VAL A 36 -14.19 -42.28 24.57
N VAL A 37 -13.36 -41.79 25.51
CA VAL A 37 -12.43 -42.63 26.28
C VAL A 37 -13.19 -43.68 27.11
N LYS A 38 -14.23 -43.26 27.85
CA LYS A 38 -15.04 -44.19 28.66
C LYS A 38 -15.77 -45.26 27.83
N SER A 39 -16.04 -44.97 26.56
CA SER A 39 -16.74 -45.88 25.65
C SER A 39 -15.78 -46.75 24.83
N GLY A 40 -14.46 -46.63 25.03
CA GLY A 40 -13.44 -47.43 24.34
C GLY A 40 -13.21 -47.06 22.86
N PHE A 41 -13.64 -45.87 22.43
CA PHE A 41 -13.43 -45.39 21.06
C PHE A 41 -12.24 -44.45 20.93
N ASP A 42 -11.40 -44.37 21.95
CA ASP A 42 -10.20 -43.53 21.95
C ASP A 42 -9.16 -44.00 20.93
N TYR A 43 -9.11 -45.28 20.56
CA TYR A 43 -8.19 -45.76 19.52
C TYR A 43 -8.69 -45.58 18.07
N ASP A 44 -9.94 -45.15 17.86
CA ASP A 44 -10.51 -44.99 16.52
C ASP A 44 -9.93 -43.75 15.81
N VAL A 45 -9.37 -43.96 14.61
CA VAL A 45 -8.68 -42.92 13.83
C VAL A 45 -9.61 -41.76 13.45
N TYR A 46 -10.88 -42.02 13.12
CA TYR A 46 -11.84 -40.98 12.76
C TYR A 46 -12.28 -40.16 13.97
N VAL A 47 -12.43 -40.81 15.13
CA VAL A 47 -12.72 -40.15 16.40
C VAL A 47 -11.54 -39.28 16.83
N LYS A 48 -10.29 -39.80 16.81
CA LYS A 48 -9.09 -39.00 17.13
C LYS A 48 -8.90 -37.83 16.17
N THR A 49 -9.10 -38.02 14.87
CA THR A 49 -9.01 -36.92 13.88
C THR A 49 -10.06 -35.83 14.16
N SER A 50 -11.25 -36.21 14.65
CA SER A 50 -12.29 -35.25 15.04
C SER A 50 -11.99 -34.55 16.37
N LEU A 51 -11.35 -35.23 17.33
CA LEU A 51 -10.83 -34.64 18.56
C LEU A 51 -9.71 -33.64 18.28
N LEU A 52 -8.82 -33.98 17.35
CA LEU A 52 -7.79 -33.08 16.84
C LEU A 52 -8.42 -31.82 16.25
N CYS A 53 -9.41 -31.95 15.36
CA CYS A 53 -10.14 -30.82 14.80
C CYS A 53 -10.77 -29.94 15.89
N LEU A 54 -11.42 -30.55 16.89
CA LEU A 54 -12.02 -29.84 18.02
C LEU A 54 -10.99 -28.98 18.75
N TYR A 55 -9.89 -29.58 19.21
CA TYR A 55 -8.89 -28.85 19.99
C TYR A 55 -8.18 -27.78 19.16
N ALA A 56 -7.85 -28.08 17.89
CA ALA A 56 -7.22 -27.14 16.97
C ALA A 56 -8.11 -25.90 16.72
N HIS A 57 -9.40 -26.09 16.41
CA HIS A 57 -10.32 -24.98 16.15
C HIS A 57 -10.64 -24.16 17.40
N CYS A 58 -10.59 -24.77 18.59
CA CYS A 58 -10.80 -24.06 19.86
C CYS A 58 -9.52 -23.36 20.37
N GLY A 59 -8.40 -23.39 19.63
CA GLY A 59 -7.14 -22.76 20.03
C GLY A 59 -6.32 -23.54 21.07
N TYR A 60 -6.71 -24.77 21.42
CA TYR A 60 -5.99 -25.62 22.37
C TYR A 60 -4.93 -26.48 21.66
N LEU A 61 -3.98 -25.81 21.00
CA LEU A 61 -3.02 -26.45 20.11
C LEU A 61 -2.15 -27.51 20.80
N GLY A 62 -1.74 -27.30 22.06
CA GLY A 62 -0.98 -28.31 22.81
C GLY A 62 -1.76 -29.61 23.04
N HIS A 63 -3.09 -29.55 23.19
CA HIS A 63 -3.94 -30.74 23.29
C HIS A 63 -4.17 -31.36 21.91
N ALA A 64 -4.34 -30.53 20.88
CA ALA A 64 -4.42 -30.96 19.50
C ALA A 64 -3.18 -31.77 19.09
N HIS A 65 -1.98 -31.29 19.42
CA HIS A 65 -0.73 -31.97 19.12
C HIS A 65 -0.61 -33.33 19.81
N LYS A 66 -0.95 -33.41 21.10
CA LYS A 66 -0.97 -34.69 21.83
C LYS A 66 -1.91 -35.70 21.16
N VAL A 67 -3.13 -35.28 20.83
CA VAL A 67 -4.08 -36.15 20.13
C VAL A 67 -3.52 -36.58 18.77
N PHE A 68 -2.87 -35.68 18.03
CA PHE A 68 -2.22 -35.98 16.76
C PHE A 68 -1.12 -37.04 16.91
N ASP A 69 -0.22 -36.87 17.89
CA ASP A 69 0.88 -37.81 18.16
C ASP A 69 0.35 -39.22 18.41
N GLU A 70 -0.74 -39.33 19.17
CA GLU A 70 -1.36 -40.61 19.50
C GLU A 70 -2.23 -41.23 18.37
N ILE A 71 -2.41 -40.59 17.21
CA ILE A 71 -3.09 -41.21 16.05
C ILE A 71 -2.18 -42.31 15.49
N PRO A 72 -2.62 -43.60 15.48
CA PRO A 72 -1.78 -44.71 15.01
C PRO A 72 -1.43 -44.61 13.52
N GLU A 73 -2.42 -44.32 12.68
CA GLU A 73 -2.27 -44.12 11.24
C GLU A 73 -2.71 -42.72 10.86
N LYS A 74 -1.74 -41.81 10.71
CA LYS A 74 -1.98 -40.42 10.33
C LYS A 74 -2.27 -40.33 8.83
N ASN A 75 -3.43 -39.83 8.48
CA ASN A 75 -3.84 -39.59 7.09
C ASN A 75 -3.82 -38.08 6.76
N VAL A 76 -4.01 -37.73 5.47
CA VAL A 76 -4.00 -36.34 4.97
C VAL A 76 -4.97 -35.42 5.75
N VAL A 77 -6.10 -35.94 6.22
CA VAL A 77 -7.09 -35.18 7.00
C VAL A 77 -6.55 -34.81 8.39
N SER A 78 -5.83 -35.72 9.05
CA SER A 78 -5.18 -35.45 10.34
C SER A 78 -3.97 -34.50 10.24
N TRP A 79 -3.28 -34.47 9.09
CA TRP A 79 -2.17 -33.54 8.80
C TRP A 79 -2.61 -32.16 8.35
N THR A 80 -3.68 -32.07 7.54
CA THR A 80 -4.61 -30.92 7.56
C THR A 80 -5.13 -30.82 9.01
N ALA A 81 -6.05 -30.00 9.48
CA ALA A 81 -6.37 -29.97 10.94
C ALA A 81 -5.19 -29.59 11.89
N ILE A 82 -4.08 -30.34 12.04
CA ILE A 82 -2.91 -29.91 12.83
C ILE A 82 -2.18 -28.73 12.17
N ILE A 83 -1.83 -28.80 10.88
CA ILE A 83 -1.26 -27.66 10.11
C ILE A 83 -2.22 -26.47 10.19
N SER A 84 -3.52 -26.75 10.06
CA SER A 84 -4.57 -25.75 10.16
C SER A 84 -4.66 -25.10 11.54
N GLY A 85 -4.43 -25.88 12.60
CA GLY A 85 -4.40 -25.42 13.99
C GLY A 85 -3.21 -24.51 14.25
N TYR A 86 -2.02 -24.91 13.80
CA TYR A 86 -0.80 -24.08 13.86
C TYR A 86 -1.00 -22.73 13.16
N ILE A 87 -1.53 -22.73 11.94
CA ILE A 87 -1.89 -21.50 11.21
C ILE A 87 -2.90 -20.66 11.98
N GLY A 88 -3.93 -21.29 12.57
CA GLY A 88 -4.99 -20.60 13.29
C GLY A 88 -4.53 -19.83 14.53
N VAL A 89 -3.41 -20.24 15.14
CA VAL A 89 -2.79 -19.54 16.29
C VAL A 89 -1.59 -18.67 15.90
N GLY A 90 -1.30 -18.54 14.60
CA GLY A 90 -0.19 -17.72 14.09
C GLY A 90 1.19 -18.38 14.14
N GLN A 91 1.28 -19.67 14.45
CA GLN A 91 2.52 -20.46 14.43
C GLN A 91 2.79 -20.99 13.02
N TYR A 92 3.10 -20.08 12.11
CA TYR A 92 3.22 -20.36 10.68
C TYR A 92 4.45 -21.21 10.32
N ARG A 93 5.55 -21.06 11.07
CA ARG A 93 6.79 -21.79 10.80
C ARG A 93 6.61 -23.28 11.10
N GLU A 94 6.03 -23.58 12.26
CA GLU A 94 5.66 -24.91 12.69
C GLU A 94 4.67 -25.55 11.71
N ALA A 95 3.71 -24.79 11.18
CA ALA A 95 2.81 -25.28 10.14
C ALA A 95 3.54 -25.73 8.86
N ILE A 96 4.57 -24.99 8.43
CA ILE A 96 5.41 -25.35 7.28
C ILE A 96 6.28 -26.57 7.58
N ASP A 97 6.84 -26.66 8.79
CA ASP A 97 7.65 -27.81 9.20
C ASP A 97 6.81 -29.10 9.27
N MET A 98 5.58 -29.02 9.77
CA MET A 98 4.63 -30.14 9.74
C MET A 98 4.29 -30.57 8.30
N PHE A 99 4.21 -29.63 7.36
CA PHE A 99 4.00 -29.95 5.95
C PHE A 99 5.22 -30.66 5.33
N ARG A 100 6.45 -30.22 5.66
CA ARG A 100 7.68 -30.90 5.22
C ARG A 100 7.72 -32.34 5.71
N MET A 101 7.40 -32.57 6.99
CA MET A 101 7.32 -33.92 7.56
C MET A 101 6.30 -34.81 6.83
N LEU A 102 5.12 -34.25 6.49
CA LEU A 102 4.12 -34.98 5.69
C LEU A 102 4.70 -35.42 4.33
N VAL A 103 5.43 -34.55 3.65
CA VAL A 103 6.04 -34.84 2.34
C VAL A 103 7.15 -35.88 2.47
N GLU A 104 8.00 -35.78 3.50
CA GLU A 104 9.06 -36.76 3.82
C GLU A 104 8.51 -38.15 4.11
N MET A 105 7.32 -38.24 4.70
CA MET A 105 6.59 -39.49 4.90
C MET A 105 5.96 -40.07 3.62
N GLY A 106 6.12 -39.40 2.48
CA GLY A 106 5.59 -39.85 1.19
C GLY A 106 4.07 -39.69 1.03
N LEU A 107 3.41 -38.96 1.93
CA LEU A 107 1.98 -38.68 1.84
C LEU A 107 1.74 -37.53 0.87
N ARG A 108 0.78 -37.70 -0.05
CA ARG A 108 0.42 -36.66 -1.01
C ARG A 108 -0.57 -35.66 -0.39
N PRO A 109 -0.23 -34.36 -0.31
CA PRO A 109 -1.17 -33.35 0.17
C PRO A 109 -2.28 -33.10 -0.86
N ASP A 110 -3.44 -32.65 -0.39
CA ASP A 110 -4.49 -32.14 -1.25
C ASP A 110 -4.31 -30.63 -1.54
N GLY A 111 -5.05 -30.11 -2.51
CA GLY A 111 -4.97 -28.69 -2.88
C GLY A 111 -5.34 -27.75 -1.73
N PHE A 112 -6.24 -28.17 -0.83
CA PHE A 112 -6.63 -27.36 0.32
C PHE A 112 -5.48 -27.17 1.31
N MET A 113 -4.76 -28.26 1.64
CA MET A 113 -3.57 -28.20 2.49
C MET A 113 -2.50 -27.31 1.89
N ILE A 114 -2.20 -27.47 0.59
CA ILE A 114 -1.20 -26.66 -0.11
C ILE A 114 -1.54 -25.17 0.00
N VAL A 115 -2.78 -24.77 -0.28
CA VAL A 115 -3.21 -23.37 -0.16
C VAL A 115 -3.01 -22.83 1.26
N ARG A 116 -3.28 -23.63 2.29
CA ARG A 116 -3.04 -23.23 3.69
C ARG A 116 -1.56 -23.03 4.00
N VAL A 117 -0.69 -23.89 3.48
CA VAL A 117 0.75 -23.76 3.73
C VAL A 117 1.34 -22.59 2.94
N LEU A 118 0.89 -22.35 1.70
CA LEU A 118 1.22 -21.13 0.94
C LEU A 118 0.78 -19.88 1.69
N PHE A 119 -0.41 -19.89 2.31
CA PHE A 119 -0.86 -18.82 3.19
C PHE A 119 0.11 -18.63 4.37
N ALA A 120 0.57 -19.69 5.03
CA ALA A 120 1.58 -19.60 6.10
C ALA A 120 2.89 -18.94 5.59
N CYS A 121 3.34 -19.26 4.38
CA CYS A 121 4.48 -18.59 3.75
C CYS A 121 4.22 -17.09 3.55
N THR A 122 3.02 -16.69 3.11
CA THR A 122 2.67 -15.27 2.93
C THR A 122 2.74 -14.48 4.24
N GLN A 123 2.30 -15.07 5.34
CA GLN A 123 2.29 -14.39 6.65
C GLN A 123 3.69 -14.22 7.22
N LEU A 124 4.62 -15.09 6.84
CA LEU A 124 6.04 -15.00 7.21
C LEU A 124 6.89 -14.18 6.23
N GLY A 125 6.39 -13.89 5.03
CA GLY A 125 7.22 -13.40 3.92
C GLY A 125 8.31 -14.40 3.51
N ASP A 126 8.10 -15.70 3.75
CA ASP A 126 9.10 -16.74 3.52
C ASP A 126 9.09 -17.23 2.06
N LEU A 127 9.75 -16.44 1.21
CA LEU A 127 9.89 -16.75 -0.21
C LEU A 127 10.59 -18.10 -0.46
N ARG A 128 11.54 -18.49 0.40
CA ARG A 128 12.31 -19.74 0.22
C ARG A 128 11.41 -20.95 0.39
N SER A 129 10.60 -20.97 1.44
CA SER A 129 9.64 -22.05 1.64
C SER A 129 8.58 -22.06 0.54
N GLY A 130 8.13 -20.88 0.09
CA GLY A 130 7.22 -20.76 -1.05
C GLY A 130 7.77 -21.37 -2.35
N GLU A 131 9.04 -21.10 -2.69
CA GLU A 131 9.71 -21.67 -3.87
C GLU A 131 9.92 -23.17 -3.77
N TRP A 132 10.23 -23.68 -2.57
CA TRP A 132 10.33 -25.13 -2.35
C TRP A 132 8.98 -25.82 -2.58
N ILE A 133 7.87 -25.23 -2.08
CA ILE A 133 6.52 -25.75 -2.30
C ILE A 133 6.17 -25.71 -3.79
N ASP A 134 6.52 -24.64 -4.53
CA ASP A 134 6.30 -24.54 -5.98
C ASP A 134 7.00 -25.66 -6.77
N GLY A 135 8.29 -25.91 -6.47
CA GLY A 135 9.02 -27.03 -7.03
C GLY A 135 8.31 -28.37 -6.78
N TYR A 136 7.92 -28.62 -5.53
CA TYR A 136 7.19 -29.83 -5.15
C TYR A 136 5.82 -29.95 -5.87
N MET A 137 5.06 -28.86 -5.96
CA MET A 137 3.77 -28.84 -6.66
C MET A 137 3.89 -29.18 -8.15
N THR A 138 4.98 -28.76 -8.77
CA THR A 138 5.29 -29.08 -10.16
C THR A 138 5.56 -30.58 -10.32
N GLU A 139 6.32 -31.19 -9.40
CA GLU A 139 6.61 -32.62 -9.40
C GLU A 139 5.35 -33.49 -9.25
N ILE A 140 4.41 -33.11 -8.39
CA ILE A 140 3.16 -33.86 -8.17
C ILE A 140 2.03 -33.49 -9.15
N GLY A 141 2.28 -32.55 -10.08
CA GLY A 141 1.31 -32.11 -11.08
C GLY A 141 0.16 -31.24 -10.54
N MET A 142 0.28 -30.67 -9.34
CA MET A 142 -0.74 -29.84 -8.71
C MET A 142 -0.81 -28.41 -9.29
N GLY A 143 0.24 -27.96 -10.00
CA GLY A 143 0.27 -26.64 -10.63
C GLY A 143 -0.83 -26.39 -11.68
N ARG A 144 -1.50 -27.44 -12.18
CA ARG A 144 -2.65 -27.32 -13.11
C ARG A 144 -3.95 -26.93 -12.41
N ASN A 145 -4.01 -27.06 -11.09
CA ASN A 145 -5.20 -26.71 -10.34
C ASN A 145 -5.27 -25.19 -10.16
N VAL A 146 -6.25 -24.54 -10.81
CA VAL A 146 -6.45 -23.08 -10.80
C VAL A 146 -6.52 -22.51 -9.38
N PHE A 147 -7.14 -23.23 -8.44
CA PHE A 147 -7.24 -22.80 -7.03
C PHE A 147 -5.87 -22.76 -6.33
N VAL A 148 -5.03 -23.77 -6.60
CA VAL A 148 -3.67 -23.85 -6.05
C VAL A 148 -2.75 -22.83 -6.72
N ALA A 149 -2.81 -22.73 -8.06
CA ALA A 149 -2.01 -21.79 -8.83
C ALA A 149 -2.34 -20.33 -8.47
N THR A 150 -3.61 -19.98 -8.27
CA THR A 150 -4.03 -18.64 -7.82
C THR A 150 -3.47 -18.31 -6.44
N SER A 151 -3.45 -19.29 -5.54
CA SER A 151 -2.86 -19.10 -4.20
C SER A 151 -1.34 -18.95 -4.26
N LEU A 152 -0.69 -19.60 -5.23
CA LEU A 152 0.74 -19.44 -5.48
C LEU A 152 1.08 -18.05 -6.04
N VAL A 153 0.23 -17.50 -6.92
CA VAL A 153 0.33 -16.11 -7.38
C VAL A 153 0.29 -15.15 -6.20
N ASP A 154 -0.71 -15.28 -5.31
CA ASP A 154 -0.84 -14.45 -4.10
C ASP A 154 0.38 -14.60 -3.16
N MET A 155 0.94 -15.81 -3.06
CA MET A 155 2.14 -16.06 -2.25
C MET A 155 3.36 -15.34 -2.79
N TYR A 156 3.70 -15.52 -4.08
CA TYR A 156 4.84 -14.83 -4.68
C TYR A 156 4.70 -13.31 -4.61
N ALA A 157 3.50 -12.81 -4.88
CA ALA A 157 3.15 -11.41 -4.79
C ALA A 157 3.39 -10.81 -3.41
N LYS A 158 2.84 -11.42 -2.36
CA LYS A 158 2.97 -10.92 -0.98
C LYS A 158 4.38 -11.07 -0.43
N CYS A 159 5.16 -12.01 -0.96
CA CYS A 159 6.59 -12.15 -0.69
C CYS A 159 7.47 -11.22 -1.54
N GLY A 160 6.88 -10.32 -2.34
CA GLY A 160 7.59 -9.30 -3.12
C GLY A 160 8.18 -9.76 -4.45
N ASN A 161 7.91 -10.99 -4.90
CA ASN A 161 8.40 -11.51 -6.19
C ASN A 161 7.30 -11.45 -7.26
N MET A 162 7.07 -10.25 -7.79
CA MET A 162 6.05 -9.98 -8.80
C MET A 162 6.33 -10.66 -10.15
N GLU A 163 7.59 -10.90 -10.49
CA GLU A 163 7.97 -11.58 -11.73
C GLU A 163 7.53 -13.05 -11.72
N LYS A 164 7.79 -13.78 -10.62
CA LYS A 164 7.32 -15.16 -10.47
C LYS A 164 5.80 -15.24 -10.38
N ALA A 165 5.16 -14.31 -9.66
CA ALA A 165 3.70 -14.22 -9.61
C ALA A 165 3.12 -14.09 -11.03
N ARG A 166 3.73 -13.26 -11.88
CA ARG A 166 3.33 -13.11 -13.28
C ARG A 166 3.57 -14.35 -14.12
N CYS A 167 4.72 -15.02 -13.95
CA CYS A 167 5.02 -16.26 -14.65
C CYS A 167 3.98 -17.36 -14.33
N VAL A 168 3.63 -17.54 -13.06
CA VAL A 168 2.60 -18.50 -12.64
C VAL A 168 1.23 -18.13 -13.23
N PHE A 169 0.84 -16.85 -13.15
CA PHE A 169 -0.42 -16.37 -13.72
C PHE A 169 -0.51 -16.66 -15.22
N ASP A 170 0.51 -16.29 -16.00
CA ASP A 170 0.51 -16.50 -17.45
C ASP A 170 0.42 -18.00 -17.81
N GLY A 171 1.02 -18.87 -16.99
CA GLY A 171 0.97 -20.33 -17.14
C GLY A 171 -0.41 -20.98 -16.88
N ILE A 172 -1.36 -20.28 -16.26
CA ILE A 172 -2.72 -20.79 -16.05
C ILE A 172 -3.48 -20.75 -17.39
N VAL A 173 -3.86 -21.92 -17.92
CA VAL A 173 -4.53 -22.04 -19.23
C VAL A 173 -5.93 -21.45 -19.21
N GLU A 174 -6.76 -21.86 -18.26
CA GLU A 174 -8.13 -21.35 -18.07
C GLU A 174 -8.18 -20.49 -16.82
N LYS A 175 -8.11 -19.18 -17.01
CA LYS A 175 -8.17 -18.20 -15.91
C LYS A 175 -9.62 -17.88 -15.59
N ASP A 176 -10.03 -18.15 -14.35
CA ASP A 176 -11.34 -17.72 -13.86
C ASP A 176 -11.29 -16.29 -13.30
N ILE A 177 -12.46 -15.74 -12.95
CA ILE A 177 -12.58 -14.40 -12.37
C ILE A 177 -11.66 -14.24 -11.14
N VAL A 178 -11.58 -15.25 -10.28
CA VAL A 178 -10.76 -15.20 -9.05
C VAL A 178 -9.27 -15.05 -9.38
N THR A 179 -8.80 -15.76 -10.40
CA THR A 179 -7.41 -15.68 -10.89
C THR A 179 -7.09 -14.26 -11.38
N TRP A 180 -7.96 -13.68 -12.21
CA TRP A 180 -7.82 -12.30 -12.69
C TRP A 180 -7.86 -11.28 -11.55
N SER A 181 -8.88 -11.36 -10.69
CA SER A 181 -9.07 -10.47 -9.54
C SER A 181 -7.88 -10.51 -8.59
N THR A 182 -7.31 -11.69 -8.34
CA THR A 182 -6.11 -11.86 -7.51
C THR A 182 -4.92 -11.11 -8.08
N MET A 183 -4.68 -11.24 -9.38
CA MET A 183 -3.52 -10.61 -10.01
C MET A 183 -3.67 -9.09 -10.15
N ILE A 184 -4.87 -8.60 -10.48
CA ILE A 184 -5.18 -7.16 -10.52
C ILE A 184 -4.93 -6.53 -9.14
N GLN A 185 -5.49 -7.11 -8.08
CA GLN A 185 -5.31 -6.61 -6.71
C GLN A 185 -3.84 -6.64 -6.29
N THR A 186 -3.15 -7.73 -6.64
CA THR A 186 -1.73 -7.93 -6.36
C THR A 186 -0.85 -6.84 -6.97
N TYR A 187 -1.04 -6.53 -8.26
CA TYR A 187 -0.31 -5.43 -8.91
C TYR A 187 -0.64 -4.07 -8.29
N ALA A 188 -1.91 -3.81 -8.01
CA ALA A 188 -2.36 -2.56 -7.39
C ALA A 188 -1.72 -2.33 -6.01
N LEU A 189 -1.57 -3.38 -5.19
CA LEU A 189 -0.94 -3.32 -3.87
C LEU A 189 0.59 -3.18 -3.97
N ASN A 190 1.24 -3.89 -4.89
CA ASN A 190 2.71 -3.97 -4.97
C ASN A 190 3.40 -2.83 -5.72
N GLY A 191 2.68 -1.79 -6.13
CA GLY A 191 3.34 -0.63 -6.75
C GLY A 191 3.10 -0.46 -8.24
N PHE A 192 2.30 -1.32 -8.85
CA PHE A 192 2.20 -1.48 -10.30
C PHE A 192 0.75 -1.20 -10.78
N PRO A 193 0.23 0.03 -10.57
CA PRO A 193 -1.16 0.32 -10.88
C PRO A 193 -1.47 0.28 -12.39
N LYS A 194 -0.49 0.53 -13.26
CA LYS A 194 -0.67 0.49 -14.72
C LYS A 194 -0.91 -0.94 -15.19
N GLU A 195 -0.08 -1.86 -14.71
CA GLU A 195 -0.18 -3.29 -14.98
C GLU A 195 -1.49 -3.89 -14.44
N ALA A 196 -1.98 -3.37 -13.31
CA ALA A 196 -3.30 -3.75 -12.78
C ALA A 196 -4.44 -3.35 -13.74
N LEU A 197 -4.40 -2.14 -14.30
CA LEU A 197 -5.38 -1.68 -15.28
C LEU A 197 -5.27 -2.41 -16.62
N ASP A 198 -4.05 -2.68 -17.08
CA ASP A 198 -3.81 -3.46 -18.30
C ASP A 198 -4.42 -4.86 -18.18
N LEU A 199 -4.26 -5.52 -17.03
CA LEU A 199 -4.92 -6.80 -16.76
C LEU A 199 -6.43 -6.68 -16.64
N PHE A 200 -6.95 -5.60 -16.08
CA PHE A 200 -8.39 -5.35 -16.04
C PHE A 200 -8.98 -5.23 -17.45
N PHE A 201 -8.33 -4.49 -18.35
CA PHE A 201 -8.77 -4.43 -19.75
C PHE A 201 -8.62 -5.78 -20.47
N GLN A 202 -7.59 -6.58 -20.16
CA GLN A 202 -7.48 -7.94 -20.69
C GLN A 202 -8.61 -8.84 -20.19
N MET A 203 -8.93 -8.81 -18.90
CA MET A 203 -10.07 -9.52 -18.31
C MET A 203 -11.39 -9.18 -19.03
N GLN A 204 -11.60 -7.89 -19.36
CA GLN A 204 -12.78 -7.46 -20.10
C GLN A 204 -12.80 -7.96 -21.56
N ARG A 205 -11.64 -8.03 -22.23
CA ARG A 205 -11.53 -8.60 -23.59
C ARG A 205 -11.86 -10.09 -23.61
N GLU A 206 -11.60 -10.79 -22.52
CA GLU A 206 -12.06 -12.17 -22.27
C GLU A 206 -13.55 -12.26 -21.90
N ASN A 207 -14.30 -11.16 -21.99
CA ASN A 207 -15.72 -11.03 -21.64
C ASN A 207 -16.05 -11.39 -20.17
N LEU A 208 -15.07 -11.28 -19.28
CA LEU A 208 -15.28 -11.47 -17.84
C LEU A 208 -15.59 -10.13 -17.17
N LYS A 209 -16.65 -10.11 -16.36
CA LYS A 209 -17.00 -8.94 -15.54
C LYS A 209 -16.20 -8.94 -14.24
N PRO A 210 -15.65 -7.79 -13.80
CA PRO A 210 -14.95 -7.70 -12.53
C PRO A 210 -15.90 -8.06 -11.37
N ASP A 211 -15.41 -8.89 -10.45
CA ASP A 211 -16.07 -9.06 -9.16
C ASP A 211 -15.68 -7.92 -8.20
N ARG A 212 -16.19 -8.00 -6.97
CA ARG A 212 -15.90 -6.99 -5.94
C ARG A 212 -14.41 -6.87 -5.65
N TYR A 213 -13.69 -7.98 -5.71
CA TYR A 213 -12.25 -8.01 -5.39
C TYR A 213 -11.43 -7.35 -6.51
N ALA A 214 -11.71 -7.67 -7.77
CA ALA A 214 -11.12 -6.98 -8.92
C ALA A 214 -11.43 -5.48 -8.86
N MET A 215 -12.68 -5.10 -8.58
CA MET A 215 -13.08 -3.69 -8.56
C MET A 215 -12.33 -2.88 -7.50
N VAL A 216 -12.07 -3.44 -6.31
CA VAL A 216 -11.21 -2.79 -5.30
C VAL A 216 -9.81 -2.55 -5.85
N GLY A 217 -9.22 -3.54 -6.53
CA GLY A 217 -7.91 -3.41 -7.16
C GLY A 217 -7.88 -2.35 -8.25
N VAL A 218 -8.88 -2.32 -9.13
CA VAL A 218 -9.03 -1.33 -10.21
C VAL A 218 -9.17 0.08 -9.65
N LEU A 219 -10.06 0.29 -8.67
CA LEU A 219 -10.27 1.59 -8.06
C LEU A 219 -9.01 2.07 -7.31
N SER A 220 -8.31 1.17 -6.63
CA SER A 220 -7.03 1.47 -6.00
C SER A 220 -5.96 1.85 -7.03
N ALA A 221 -5.92 1.20 -8.19
CA ALA A 221 -5.00 1.55 -9.26
C ALA A 221 -5.32 2.92 -9.86
N CYS A 222 -6.60 3.20 -10.11
CA CYS A 222 -7.07 4.51 -10.56
C CYS A 222 -6.71 5.62 -9.56
N ALA A 223 -6.93 5.38 -8.27
CA ALA A 223 -6.56 6.29 -7.18
C ALA A 223 -5.06 6.66 -7.23
N ARG A 224 -4.20 5.64 -7.44
CA ARG A 224 -2.74 5.81 -7.51
C ARG A 224 -2.28 6.56 -8.75
N LEU A 225 -2.93 6.37 -9.89
CA LEU A 225 -2.61 7.03 -11.15
C LEU A 225 -3.31 8.39 -11.32
N GLY A 226 -4.31 8.70 -10.49
CA GLY A 226 -5.16 9.87 -10.66
C GLY A 226 -6.12 9.76 -11.84
N ALA A 227 -6.47 8.52 -12.23
CA ALA A 227 -7.35 8.22 -13.36
C ALA A 227 -8.82 8.33 -12.92
N LEU A 228 -9.35 9.55 -12.89
CA LEU A 228 -10.70 9.86 -12.44
C LEU A 228 -11.76 9.31 -13.39
N GLU A 229 -11.60 9.53 -14.70
CA GLU A 229 -12.59 9.14 -15.71
C GLU A 229 -12.69 7.63 -15.80
N LEU A 230 -11.55 6.94 -15.83
CA LEU A 230 -11.48 5.49 -15.83
C LEU A 230 -12.04 4.89 -14.54
N GLY A 231 -11.73 5.49 -13.39
CA GLY A 231 -12.28 5.07 -12.10
C GLY A 231 -13.80 5.23 -12.02
N ASP A 232 -14.33 6.34 -12.52
CA ASP A 232 -15.77 6.61 -12.60
C ASP A 232 -16.46 5.62 -13.53
N TRP A 233 -15.92 5.42 -14.74
CA TRP A 233 -16.39 4.45 -15.71
C TRP A 233 -16.39 3.02 -15.17
N ALA A 234 -15.28 2.58 -14.56
CA ALA A 234 -15.16 1.24 -13.98
C ALA A 234 -16.18 1.05 -12.86
N SER A 235 -16.41 2.07 -12.01
CA SER A 235 -17.44 2.01 -10.97
C SER A 235 -18.85 1.83 -11.54
N GLY A 236 -19.12 2.37 -12.74
CA GLY A 236 -20.39 2.22 -13.46
C GLY A 236 -20.68 0.80 -13.95
N MET A 237 -19.69 -0.10 -13.92
CA MET A 237 -19.88 -1.52 -14.26
C MET A 237 -20.58 -2.32 -13.14
N MET A 238 -20.64 -1.76 -11.93
CA MET A 238 -21.33 -2.35 -10.78
C MET A 238 -22.49 -1.46 -10.35
N ASP A 239 -23.53 -2.06 -9.75
CA ASP A 239 -24.63 -1.27 -9.21
C ASP A 239 -24.12 -0.40 -8.05
N ARG A 240 -24.53 0.88 -8.04
CA ARG A 240 -24.25 1.84 -6.98
C ARG A 240 -24.64 1.29 -5.61
N SER A 241 -25.70 0.47 -5.52
CA SER A 241 -26.14 -0.14 -4.28
C SER A 241 -25.10 -1.08 -3.63
N GLU A 242 -24.21 -1.70 -4.42
CA GLU A 242 -23.13 -2.54 -3.91
C GLU A 242 -22.07 -1.73 -3.16
N PHE A 243 -21.68 -0.58 -3.70
CA PHE A 243 -20.73 0.34 -3.03
C PHE A 243 -21.31 0.91 -1.73
N LEU A 244 -22.61 1.25 -1.72
CA LEU A 244 -23.24 1.87 -0.55
C LEU A 244 -23.54 0.87 0.58
N SER A 245 -23.56 -0.43 0.29
CA SER A 245 -23.84 -1.49 1.27
C SER A 245 -22.60 -2.22 1.76
N ASN A 246 -21.50 -2.21 1.01
CA ASN A 246 -20.26 -2.89 1.34
C ASN A 246 -19.17 -1.88 1.76
N PRO A 247 -18.73 -1.89 3.04
CA PRO A 247 -17.69 -1.00 3.53
C PRO A 247 -16.36 -1.05 2.76
N VAL A 248 -15.95 -2.23 2.27
CA VAL A 248 -14.69 -2.41 1.54
C VAL A 248 -14.76 -1.72 0.18
N LEU A 249 -15.80 -1.98 -0.61
CA LEU A 249 -16.00 -1.33 -1.91
C LEU A 249 -16.24 0.18 -1.77
N GLY A 250 -17.08 0.58 -0.82
CA GLY A 250 -17.36 1.99 -0.57
C GLY A 250 -16.09 2.76 -0.17
N THR A 251 -15.23 2.15 0.65
CA THR A 251 -13.92 2.71 1.01
C THR A 251 -13.04 2.88 -0.22
N ALA A 252 -12.91 1.85 -1.07
CA ALA A 252 -12.08 1.92 -2.27
C ALA A 252 -12.56 3.03 -3.23
N LEU A 253 -13.88 3.20 -3.37
CA LEU A 253 -14.46 4.25 -4.21
C LEU A 253 -14.27 5.66 -3.62
N ILE A 254 -14.38 5.82 -2.29
CA ILE A 254 -14.07 7.08 -1.59
C ILE A 254 -12.59 7.43 -1.79
N ASP A 255 -11.67 6.48 -1.58
CA ASP A 255 -10.23 6.67 -1.74
C ASP A 255 -9.87 7.05 -3.19
N MET A 256 -10.49 6.39 -4.18
CA MET A 256 -10.33 6.71 -5.60
C MET A 256 -10.71 8.16 -5.89
N TYR A 257 -11.94 8.58 -5.57
CA TYR A 257 -12.37 9.95 -5.82
C TYR A 257 -11.50 10.97 -5.05
N ALA A 258 -11.16 10.69 -3.79
CA ALA A 258 -10.34 11.58 -2.98
C ALA A 258 -8.91 11.75 -3.54
N LYS A 259 -8.25 10.67 -3.97
CA LYS A 259 -6.90 10.69 -4.56
C LYS A 259 -6.87 11.09 -6.03
N CYS A 260 -8.03 11.19 -6.68
CA CYS A 260 -8.19 11.85 -7.98
C CYS A 260 -8.58 13.35 -7.85
N GLY A 261 -8.68 13.87 -6.63
CA GLY A 261 -8.98 15.29 -6.35
C GLY A 261 -10.46 15.65 -6.46
N SER A 262 -11.36 14.67 -6.56
CA SER A 262 -12.81 14.85 -6.59
C SER A 262 -13.44 14.63 -5.21
N MET A 263 -13.15 15.55 -4.29
CA MET A 263 -13.62 15.44 -2.90
C MET A 263 -15.16 15.48 -2.79
N ALA A 264 -15.84 16.15 -3.72
CA ALA A 264 -17.30 16.21 -3.75
C ALA A 264 -17.93 14.83 -3.98
N GLN A 265 -17.47 14.07 -4.97
CA GLN A 265 -17.97 12.72 -5.25
C GLN A 265 -17.61 11.74 -4.11
N ALA A 266 -16.41 11.86 -3.54
CA ALA A 266 -16.01 11.08 -2.37
C ALA A 266 -16.97 11.32 -1.18
N TRP A 267 -17.34 12.58 -0.94
CA TRP A 267 -18.28 12.95 0.11
C TRP A 267 -19.71 12.44 -0.14
N GLU A 268 -20.17 12.44 -1.39
CA GLU A 268 -21.48 11.88 -1.76
C GLU A 268 -21.55 10.38 -1.50
N VAL A 269 -20.50 9.62 -1.89
CA VAL A 269 -20.40 8.18 -1.58
C VAL A 269 -20.46 7.99 -0.07
N PHE A 270 -19.59 8.68 0.68
CA PHE A 270 -19.55 8.58 2.13
C PHE A 270 -20.92 8.83 2.75
N ARG A 271 -21.59 9.95 2.42
CA ARG A 271 -22.93 10.25 2.94
C ARG A 271 -23.93 9.15 2.63
N GLY A 272 -23.92 8.63 1.40
CA GLY A 272 -24.84 7.60 0.93
C GLY A 272 -24.64 6.20 1.54
N MET A 273 -23.49 5.90 2.14
CA MET A 273 -23.22 4.55 2.70
C MET A 273 -24.14 4.21 3.87
N LYS A 274 -24.74 3.01 3.84
CA LYS A 274 -25.66 2.51 4.87
C LYS A 274 -24.93 2.07 6.14
N VAL A 275 -23.73 1.50 5.98
CA VAL A 275 -22.86 1.07 7.08
C VAL A 275 -21.52 1.76 6.91
N LYS A 276 -21.07 2.43 7.97
CA LYS A 276 -19.78 3.12 8.03
C LYS A 276 -19.00 2.54 9.19
N ASP A 277 -18.09 1.63 8.89
CA ASP A 277 -17.14 1.15 9.87
C ASP A 277 -15.97 2.14 10.01
N ARG A 278 -15.04 1.83 10.92
CA ARG A 278 -13.86 2.67 11.17
C ARG A 278 -13.04 2.94 9.91
N VAL A 279 -12.94 1.98 9.00
CA VAL A 279 -12.14 2.08 7.78
C VAL A 279 -12.73 3.12 6.82
N VAL A 280 -14.05 3.14 6.67
CA VAL A 280 -14.77 4.14 5.86
C VAL A 280 -14.54 5.57 6.40
N TRP A 281 -14.57 5.75 7.73
CA TRP A 281 -14.28 7.04 8.37
C TRP A 281 -12.84 7.49 8.14
N ASN A 282 -11.88 6.57 8.29
CA ASN A 282 -10.48 6.87 8.07
C ASN A 282 -10.22 7.29 6.62
N ALA A 283 -10.82 6.63 5.63
CA ALA A 283 -10.63 6.98 4.22
C ALA A 283 -11.11 8.40 3.89
N ILE A 284 -12.28 8.82 4.39
CA ILE A 284 -12.77 10.18 4.16
C ILE A 284 -11.94 11.23 4.91
N ILE A 285 -11.47 10.93 6.13
CA ILE A 285 -10.59 11.80 6.93
C ILE A 285 -9.25 12.01 6.21
N SER A 286 -8.60 10.91 5.78
CA SER A 286 -7.34 10.96 5.04
C SER A 286 -7.50 11.69 3.70
N GLY A 287 -8.59 11.43 2.98
CA GLY A 287 -8.90 12.14 1.73
C GLY A 287 -9.03 13.65 1.92
N LEU A 288 -9.75 14.10 2.96
CA LEU A 288 -9.89 15.52 3.29
C LEU A 288 -8.56 16.14 3.73
N ALA A 289 -7.75 15.43 4.51
CA ALA A 289 -6.43 15.88 4.93
C ALA A 289 -5.49 16.08 3.72
N MET A 290 -5.47 15.14 2.78
CA MET A 290 -4.66 15.22 1.55
C MET A 290 -5.07 16.40 0.66
N ASN A 291 -6.36 16.74 0.64
CA ASN A 291 -6.92 17.88 -0.11
C ASN A 291 -6.89 19.21 0.68
N GLY A 292 -6.30 19.24 1.88
CA GLY A 292 -6.13 20.46 2.68
C GLY A 292 -7.39 20.95 3.41
N HIS A 293 -8.45 20.13 3.51
CA HIS A 293 -9.71 20.49 4.16
C HIS A 293 -9.69 20.24 5.69
N VAL A 294 -8.69 20.78 6.41
CA VAL A 294 -8.44 20.48 7.83
C VAL A 294 -9.64 20.75 8.76
N LYS A 295 -10.44 21.79 8.50
CA LYS A 295 -11.64 22.08 9.30
C LYS A 295 -12.67 20.96 9.23
N ALA A 296 -12.83 20.35 8.06
CA ALA A 296 -13.73 19.22 7.86
C ALA A 296 -13.19 17.97 8.57
N VAL A 297 -11.87 17.76 8.54
CA VAL A 297 -11.19 16.68 9.27
C VAL A 297 -11.51 16.74 10.78
N PHE A 298 -11.34 17.89 11.42
CA PHE A 298 -11.68 18.06 12.84
C PHE A 298 -13.18 17.97 13.11
N GLY A 299 -14.02 18.40 12.17
CA GLY A 299 -15.47 18.22 12.22
C GLY A 299 -15.86 16.72 12.26
N LEU A 300 -15.27 15.93 11.38
CA LEU A 300 -15.51 14.48 11.30
C LEU A 300 -14.96 13.73 12.51
N PHE A 301 -13.80 14.12 13.03
CA PHE A 301 -13.26 13.51 14.25
C PHE A 301 -14.21 13.73 15.45
N ARG A 302 -14.71 14.96 15.64
CA ARG A 302 -15.74 15.20 16.67
C ARG A 302 -17.03 14.42 16.43
N GLN A 303 -17.32 14.05 15.18
CA GLN A 303 -18.46 13.20 14.87
C GLN A 303 -18.17 11.73 15.19
N ILE A 304 -16.97 11.21 14.89
CA ILE A 304 -16.59 9.83 15.21
C ILE A 304 -16.62 9.61 16.72
N GLU A 305 -16.17 10.58 17.52
CA GLU A 305 -16.22 10.54 18.99
C GLU A 305 -17.65 10.48 19.55
N LYS A 306 -18.64 11.03 18.81
CA LYS A 306 -20.06 10.93 19.18
C LYS A 306 -20.68 9.60 18.77
N THR A 307 -20.02 8.82 17.92
CA THR A 307 -20.44 7.47 17.57
C THR A 307 -19.84 6.45 18.55
N ARG A 308 -20.27 5.18 18.47
CA ARG A 308 -19.66 4.08 19.25
C ARG A 308 -18.36 3.53 18.61
N ILE A 309 -17.82 4.22 17.60
CA ILE A 309 -16.62 3.78 16.87
C ILE A 309 -15.39 4.37 17.56
N GLN A 310 -14.50 3.50 18.04
CA GLN A 310 -13.23 3.92 18.63
C GLN A 310 -12.25 4.33 17.52
N PRO A 311 -11.68 5.55 17.57
CA PRO A 311 -10.58 5.95 16.71
C PRO A 311 -9.40 4.98 16.82
N ASP A 312 -8.66 4.81 15.73
CA ASP A 312 -7.42 4.02 15.70
C ASP A 312 -6.24 4.88 15.22
N GLY A 313 -5.05 4.27 15.12
CA GLY A 313 -3.86 4.97 14.62
C GLY A 313 -4.08 5.63 13.26
N ASN A 314 -4.78 4.98 12.33
CA ASN A 314 -5.05 5.55 11.02
C ASN A 314 -5.92 6.81 11.09
N THR A 315 -6.87 6.88 12.03
CA THR A 315 -7.63 8.12 12.30
C THR A 315 -6.68 9.26 12.68
N PHE A 316 -5.72 8.98 13.57
CA PHE A 316 -4.75 9.97 14.04
C PHE A 316 -3.73 10.36 12.98
N ILE A 317 -3.28 9.44 12.12
CA ILE A 317 -2.46 9.79 10.94
C ILE A 317 -3.20 10.83 10.08
N GLY A 318 -4.49 10.62 9.80
CA GLY A 318 -5.29 11.58 9.05
C GLY A 318 -5.40 12.97 9.72
N LEU A 319 -5.59 13.00 11.04
CA LEU A 319 -5.58 14.26 11.83
C LEU A 319 -4.23 14.97 11.77
N LEU A 320 -3.13 14.23 12.00
CA LEU A 320 -1.78 14.78 12.02
C LEU A 320 -1.37 15.28 10.64
N CYS A 321 -1.64 14.54 9.56
CA CYS A 321 -1.43 15.02 8.19
C CYS A 321 -2.24 16.29 7.90
N GLY A 322 -3.49 16.38 8.39
CA GLY A 322 -4.29 17.59 8.30
C GLY A 322 -3.64 18.78 9.01
N CYS A 323 -3.03 18.56 10.18
CA CYS A 323 -2.26 19.58 10.91
C CYS A 323 -0.99 19.96 10.16
N THR A 324 -0.25 18.99 9.62
CA THR A 324 0.95 19.19 8.80
C THR A 324 0.65 20.08 7.60
N HIS A 325 -0.37 19.77 6.80
CA HIS A 325 -0.68 20.56 5.61
C HIS A 325 -1.21 21.97 5.91
N ALA A 326 -1.72 22.20 7.12
CA ALA A 326 -2.24 23.49 7.56
C ALA A 326 -1.27 24.28 8.46
N GLY A 327 -0.12 23.71 8.83
CA GLY A 327 0.84 24.31 9.75
C GLY A 327 0.35 24.46 11.20
N LEU A 328 -0.59 23.62 11.63
CA LEU A 328 -1.22 23.70 12.96
C LEU A 328 -0.42 22.90 14.01
N VAL A 329 0.72 23.45 14.43
CA VAL A 329 1.66 22.76 15.35
C VAL A 329 1.00 22.40 16.69
N ASP A 330 0.26 23.32 17.29
CA ASP A 330 -0.33 23.10 18.62
C ASP A 330 -1.45 22.06 18.62
N ASP A 331 -2.31 22.10 17.60
CA ASP A 331 -3.32 21.06 17.38
C ASP A 331 -2.65 19.69 17.15
N GLY A 332 -1.59 19.64 16.34
CA GLY A 332 -0.81 18.41 16.10
C GLY A 332 -0.26 17.81 17.39
N ARG A 333 0.36 18.64 18.24
CA ARG A 333 0.84 18.23 19.58
C ARG A 333 -0.31 17.73 20.45
N GLN A 334 -1.45 18.41 20.44
CA GLN A 334 -2.62 18.02 21.23
C GLN A 334 -3.11 16.62 20.81
N TYR A 335 -3.32 16.40 19.52
CA TYR A 335 -3.80 15.10 19.02
C TYR A 335 -2.78 13.99 19.27
N PHE A 336 -1.50 14.23 19.00
CA PHE A 336 -0.43 13.25 19.24
C PHE A 336 -0.38 12.80 20.71
N ASN A 337 -0.44 13.76 21.65
CA ASN A 337 -0.47 13.45 23.08
C ASN A 337 -1.75 12.74 23.52
N SER A 338 -2.89 13.06 22.90
CA SER A 338 -4.18 12.44 23.23
C SER A 338 -4.22 10.95 22.88
N MET A 339 -3.47 10.50 21.87
CA MET A 339 -3.42 9.09 21.47
C MET A 339 -3.15 8.17 22.66
N ASN A 340 -2.08 8.42 23.40
CA ASN A 340 -1.71 7.61 24.56
C ASN A 340 -2.59 7.94 25.77
N ARG A 341 -2.78 9.24 26.07
CA ARG A 341 -3.44 9.70 27.31
C ARG A 341 -4.94 9.44 27.36
N VAL A 342 -5.63 9.51 26.22
CA VAL A 342 -7.09 9.43 26.13
C VAL A 342 -7.54 8.14 25.47
N PHE A 343 -6.87 7.73 24.39
CA PHE A 343 -7.30 6.58 23.59
C PHE A 343 -6.48 5.30 23.84
N SER A 344 -5.46 5.37 24.71
CA SER A 344 -4.54 4.24 25.00
C SER A 344 -3.94 3.61 23.74
N LEU A 345 -3.70 4.44 22.72
CA LEU A 345 -3.05 4.06 21.47
C LEU A 345 -1.56 4.40 21.56
N THR A 346 -0.70 3.41 21.29
CA THR A 346 0.74 3.63 21.19
C THR A 346 1.06 4.25 19.83
N PRO A 347 1.72 5.42 19.78
CA PRO A 347 2.16 6.01 18.52
C PRO A 347 3.12 5.09 17.76
N THR A 348 2.81 4.84 16.49
CA THR A 348 3.67 4.09 15.55
C THR A 348 4.63 5.03 14.82
N ILE A 349 5.57 4.47 14.06
CA ILE A 349 6.57 5.22 13.31
C ILE A 349 5.96 6.25 12.34
N GLU A 350 4.80 5.94 11.76
CA GLU A 350 4.06 6.83 10.86
C GLU A 350 3.57 8.09 11.61
N HIS A 351 3.10 7.95 12.86
CA HIS A 351 2.65 9.09 13.66
C HIS A 351 3.82 10.02 14.01
N TYR A 352 4.97 9.45 14.37
CA TYR A 352 6.19 10.22 14.58
C TYR A 352 6.62 10.91 13.28
N GLY A 353 6.55 10.22 12.13
CA GLY A 353 6.82 10.81 10.82
C GLY A 353 5.98 12.06 10.54
N CYS A 354 4.66 12.00 10.78
CA CYS A 354 3.78 13.16 10.63
C CYS A 354 4.17 14.33 11.55
N MET A 355 4.51 14.04 12.82
CA MET A 355 4.93 15.07 13.79
C MET A 355 6.29 15.67 13.45
N VAL A 356 7.25 14.86 13.01
CA VAL A 356 8.58 15.30 12.58
C VAL A 356 8.46 16.21 11.36
N ASP A 357 7.61 15.86 10.39
CA ASP A 357 7.31 16.72 9.23
C ASP A 357 6.66 18.03 9.68
N LEU A 358 5.61 17.99 10.52
CA LEU A 358 4.94 19.19 11.04
C LEU A 358 5.90 20.15 11.74
N LEU A 359 6.73 19.64 12.66
CA LEU A 359 7.74 20.44 13.36
C LEU A 359 8.84 20.94 12.43
N GLY A 360 9.28 20.09 11.49
CA GLY A 360 10.30 20.42 10.50
C GLY A 360 9.87 21.55 9.56
N GLN A 361 8.65 21.47 9.01
CA GLN A 361 8.08 22.54 8.18
C GLN A 361 7.93 23.85 8.97
N ALA A 362 7.56 23.76 10.26
CA ALA A 362 7.42 24.92 11.15
C ALA A 362 8.76 25.55 11.61
N GLY A 363 9.91 24.96 11.25
CA GLY A 363 11.25 25.45 11.63
C GLY A 363 11.70 25.06 13.03
N LEU A 364 10.96 24.19 13.70
CA LEU A 364 11.30 23.67 15.03
C LEU A 364 12.24 22.46 14.91
N LEU A 365 13.39 22.66 14.25
CA LEU A 365 14.31 21.59 13.86
C LEU A 365 14.90 20.86 15.07
N ASP A 366 15.26 21.59 16.13
CA ASP A 366 15.80 21.00 17.36
C ASP A 366 14.77 20.11 18.06
N GLU A 367 13.53 20.58 18.19
CA GLU A 367 12.43 19.80 18.78
C GLU A 367 12.12 18.57 17.92
N SER A 368 12.12 18.73 16.60
CA SER A 368 11.89 17.63 15.66
C SER A 368 12.97 16.55 15.76
N HIS A 369 14.25 16.96 15.84
CA HIS A 369 15.37 16.03 16.05
C HIS A 369 15.33 15.37 17.45
N GLN A 370 14.94 16.11 18.49
CA GLN A 370 14.74 15.56 19.82
C GLN A 370 13.60 14.53 19.86
N LEU A 371 12.52 14.78 19.13
CA LEU A 371 11.41 13.85 18.99
C LEU A 371 11.89 12.52 18.40
N ILE A 372 12.69 12.55 17.33
CA ILE A 372 13.30 11.35 16.73
C ILE A 372 14.11 10.56 17.78
N LYS A 373 14.93 11.24 18.58
CA LYS A 373 15.74 10.60 19.63
C LYS A 373 14.91 9.98 20.76
N SER A 374 13.70 10.51 21.00
CA SER A 374 12.79 10.02 22.05
C SER A 374 11.91 8.86 21.60
N MET A 375 11.95 8.48 20.32
CA MET A 375 11.12 7.40 19.80
C MET A 375 11.44 6.05 20.47
N PRO A 376 10.42 5.22 20.75
CA PRO A 376 10.63 3.88 21.32
C PRO A 376 11.13 2.86 20.28
N MET A 377 11.32 3.27 19.03
CA MET A 377 11.80 2.46 17.92
C MET A 377 12.85 3.23 17.10
N GLU A 378 13.66 2.52 16.32
CA GLU A 378 14.60 3.15 15.39
C GLU A 378 13.86 3.88 14.27
N ALA A 379 14.31 5.10 13.96
CA ALA A 379 13.75 5.90 12.88
C ALA A 379 14.15 5.35 11.50
N ASN A 380 13.17 5.19 10.63
CA ASN A 380 13.34 4.75 9.24
C ASN A 380 13.65 5.92 8.30
N SER A 381 13.86 5.62 7.01
CA SER A 381 14.19 6.63 6.00
C SER A 381 13.10 7.70 5.81
N ILE A 382 11.83 7.36 6.05
CA ILE A 382 10.70 8.29 5.93
C ILE A 382 10.79 9.39 7.00
N VAL A 383 11.02 9.01 8.26
CA VAL A 383 11.12 9.95 9.39
C VAL A 383 12.33 10.88 9.22
N TRP A 384 13.49 10.31 8.87
CA TRP A 384 14.69 11.11 8.59
C TRP A 384 14.51 12.02 7.36
N GLY A 385 13.84 11.53 6.32
CA GLY A 385 13.50 12.31 5.13
C GLY A 385 12.58 13.49 5.42
N ALA A 386 11.61 13.33 6.33
CA ALA A 386 10.75 14.41 6.79
C ALA A 386 11.55 15.55 7.47
N LEU A 387 12.45 15.19 8.38
CA LEU A 387 13.32 16.19 9.01
C LEU A 387 14.28 16.85 7.99
N LEU A 388 14.84 16.08 7.06
CA LEU A 388 15.69 16.61 5.99
C LEU A 388 14.94 17.64 5.14
N SER A 389 13.64 17.43 4.88
CA SER A 389 12.81 18.42 4.19
C SER A 389 12.73 19.74 4.96
N GLY A 390 12.55 19.69 6.27
CA GLY A 390 12.57 20.87 7.14
C GLY A 390 13.93 21.59 7.13
N CYS A 391 15.03 20.84 7.23
CA CYS A 391 16.38 21.41 7.16
C CYS A 391 16.63 22.13 5.84
N ARG A 392 16.15 21.59 4.71
CA ARG A 392 16.25 22.24 3.39
C ARG A 392 15.45 23.54 3.34
N LEU A 393 14.22 23.53 3.86
CA LEU A 393 13.36 24.72 3.90
C LEU A 393 13.99 25.85 4.70
N HIS A 394 14.56 25.53 5.87
CA HIS A 394 15.16 26.49 6.79
C HIS A 394 16.69 26.67 6.62
N ARG A 395 17.27 26.05 5.58
CA ARG A 395 18.69 26.13 5.19
C ARG A 395 19.69 25.72 6.28
N ASP A 396 19.33 24.75 7.13
CA ASP A 396 20.24 24.15 8.11
C ASP A 396 21.09 23.04 7.45
N THR A 397 22.26 23.43 6.93
CA THR A 397 23.17 22.50 6.25
C THR A 397 23.88 21.53 7.18
N ALA A 398 24.13 21.93 8.43
CA ALA A 398 24.85 21.11 9.41
C ALA A 398 24.00 19.92 9.86
N LEU A 399 22.73 20.16 10.20
CA LEU A 399 21.80 19.09 10.55
C LEU A 399 21.46 18.23 9.32
N ALA A 400 21.31 18.83 8.13
CA ALA A 400 21.11 18.10 6.89
C ALA A 400 22.25 17.12 6.57
N GLU A 401 23.53 17.51 6.78
CA GLU A 401 24.68 16.62 6.61
C GLU A 401 24.59 15.38 7.52
N TYR A 402 24.27 15.58 8.80
CA TYR A 402 24.11 14.49 9.76
C TYR A 402 23.00 13.52 9.34
N ILE A 403 21.85 14.05 8.92
CA ILE A 403 20.70 13.24 8.49
C ILE A 403 21.02 12.45 7.22
N LEU A 404 21.68 13.07 6.24
CA LEU A 404 22.04 12.39 4.99
C LEU A 404 23.02 11.23 5.21
N LYS A 405 23.95 11.36 6.16
CA LYS A 405 24.81 10.24 6.59
C LYS A 405 23.99 9.08 7.15
N LYS A 406 22.99 9.36 8.00
CA LYS A 406 22.05 8.35 8.53
C LYS A 406 21.19 7.71 7.43
N LEU A 407 20.68 8.51 6.50
CA LEU A 407 19.91 8.01 5.35
C LEU A 407 20.74 7.11 4.42
N ILE A 408 22.03 7.41 4.25
CA ILE A 408 22.95 6.56 3.47
C ILE A 408 23.22 5.22 4.18
N GLU A 409 23.30 5.21 5.53
CA GLU A 409 23.40 3.97 6.31
C GLU A 409 22.14 3.10 6.15
N LEU A 410 20.95 3.72 6.15
CA LEU A 410 19.66 3.03 6.04
C LEU A 410 19.33 2.59 4.60
N GLU A 411 19.67 3.42 3.61
CA GLU A 411 19.38 3.18 2.19
C GLU A 411 20.65 3.32 1.33
N PRO A 412 21.62 2.40 1.42
CA PRO A 412 22.88 2.49 0.66
C PRO A 412 22.71 2.46 -0.87
N TRP A 413 21.53 2.06 -1.35
CA TRP A 413 21.16 2.01 -2.77
C TRP A 413 20.52 3.32 -3.28
N ASN A 414 20.12 4.23 -2.39
CA ASN A 414 19.42 5.45 -2.76
C ASN A 414 20.42 6.55 -3.18
N SER A 415 20.66 6.62 -4.49
CA SER A 415 21.56 7.62 -5.09
C SER A 415 21.19 9.07 -4.75
N GLY A 416 19.91 9.39 -4.50
CA GLY A 416 19.47 10.74 -4.17
C GLY A 416 20.13 11.30 -2.90
N ASN A 417 20.31 10.46 -1.87
CA ASN A 417 20.94 10.85 -0.61
C ASN A 417 22.43 11.21 -0.82
N TYR A 418 23.12 10.43 -1.65
CA TYR A 418 24.52 10.71 -1.99
C TYR A 418 24.66 12.03 -2.74
N VAL A 419 23.82 12.26 -3.76
CA VAL A 419 23.92 13.48 -4.55
C VAL A 419 23.65 14.72 -3.69
N LEU A 420 22.62 14.69 -2.83
CA LEU A 420 22.33 15.79 -1.92
C LEU A 420 23.50 16.07 -0.97
N LEU A 421 24.14 15.04 -0.41
CA LEU A 421 25.29 15.19 0.48
C LEU A 421 26.51 15.75 -0.25
N SER A 422 26.76 15.28 -1.48
CA SER A 422 27.83 15.80 -2.35
C SER A 422 27.65 17.30 -2.60
N ASN A 423 26.42 17.76 -2.81
CA ASN A 423 26.12 19.18 -3.02
C ASN A 423 26.34 20.04 -1.77
N ILE A 424 25.97 19.54 -0.59
CA ILE A 424 26.28 20.23 0.68
C ILE A 424 27.79 20.40 0.85
N TYR A 425 28.58 19.38 0.50
CA TYR A 425 30.04 19.47 0.53
C TYR A 425 30.61 20.45 -0.51
N SER A 426 30.12 20.42 -1.75
CA SER A 426 30.53 21.36 -2.79
C SER A 426 30.23 22.81 -2.40
N THR A 427 29.02 23.10 -1.91
CA THR A 427 28.64 24.45 -1.44
C THR A 427 29.42 24.90 -0.21
N SER A 428 29.89 23.97 0.62
CA SER A 428 30.74 24.23 1.78
C SER A 428 32.24 24.21 1.46
N HIS A 429 32.63 24.21 0.18
CA HIS A 429 34.02 24.14 -0.31
C HIS A 429 34.82 22.88 0.14
N ARG A 430 34.13 21.80 0.49
CA ARG A 430 34.71 20.50 0.89
C ARG A 430 34.82 19.55 -0.31
N TRP A 431 35.56 20.00 -1.33
CA TRP A 431 35.62 19.35 -2.65
C TRP A 431 36.12 17.89 -2.61
N ASP A 432 37.09 17.59 -1.76
CA ASP A 432 37.66 16.24 -1.63
C ASP A 432 36.62 15.22 -1.15
N GLU A 433 35.75 15.61 -0.22
CA GLU A 433 34.69 14.74 0.28
C GLU A 433 33.57 14.58 -0.74
N ALA A 434 33.23 15.64 -1.49
CA ALA A 434 32.30 15.56 -2.61
C ALA A 434 32.82 14.59 -3.70
N ALA A 435 34.12 14.66 -4.03
CA ALA A 435 34.75 13.78 -5.01
C ALA A 435 34.75 12.31 -4.56
N LYS A 436 35.11 12.04 -3.29
CA LYS A 436 35.05 10.68 -2.70
C LYS A 436 33.63 10.09 -2.78
N LEU A 437 32.62 10.90 -2.49
CA LEU A 437 31.24 10.46 -2.53
C LEU A 437 30.80 10.06 -3.94
N ARG A 438 31.16 10.87 -4.95
CA ARG A 438 30.88 10.60 -6.38
C ARG A 438 31.57 9.33 -6.87
N SER A 439 32.83 9.10 -6.50
CA SER A 439 33.55 7.86 -6.82
C SER A 439 32.85 6.63 -6.23
N SER A 440 32.41 6.70 -4.97
CA SER A 440 31.66 5.62 -4.32
C SER A 440 30.33 5.32 -5.03
N MET A 441 29.66 6.34 -5.57
CA MET A 441 28.44 6.13 -6.37
C MET A 441 28.71 5.34 -7.65
N ASN A 442 29.80 5.65 -8.34
CA ASN A 442 30.19 4.99 -9.59
C ASN A 442 30.61 3.53 -9.36
N GLU A 443 31.37 3.25 -8.30
CA GLU A 443 31.78 1.89 -7.92
C GLU A 443 30.58 0.99 -7.63
N LYS A 444 29.55 1.53 -6.96
CA LYS A 444 28.33 0.79 -6.61
C LYS A 444 27.33 0.64 -7.77
N ARG A 445 27.62 1.17 -8.96
CA ARG A 445 26.73 1.17 -10.14
C ARG A 445 25.30 1.57 -9.80
N MET A 446 25.12 2.57 -8.95
CA MET A 446 23.79 2.97 -8.50
C MET A 446 22.96 3.55 -9.63
N LYS A 447 21.72 3.08 -9.77
CA LYS A 447 20.73 3.63 -10.68
C LYS A 447 19.82 4.63 -9.94
N LYS A 448 19.49 5.73 -10.60
CA LYS A 448 18.57 6.75 -10.07
C LYS A 448 17.13 6.25 -10.20
N ILE A 449 16.32 6.37 -9.15
CA ILE A 449 14.87 6.20 -9.24
C ILE A 449 14.34 7.40 -10.04
N PRO A 450 13.73 7.17 -11.21
CA PRO A 450 13.36 8.28 -12.05
C PRO A 450 12.01 8.88 -11.58
N GLY A 451 11.89 10.20 -11.71
CA GLY A 451 10.63 10.90 -11.42
C GLY A 451 9.66 10.68 -12.57
N CYS A 452 8.48 10.15 -12.26
CA CYS A 452 7.41 9.91 -13.22
C CYS A 452 6.22 10.80 -12.90
N SER A 453 5.54 11.26 -13.94
CA SER A 453 4.25 11.93 -13.82
C SER A 453 3.23 11.27 -14.72
N TRP A 454 1.99 11.17 -14.23
CA TRP A 454 0.86 10.60 -14.96
C TRP A 454 -0.23 11.64 -15.16
N ILE A 455 -0.90 11.54 -16.29
CA ILE A 455 -2.08 12.35 -16.65
C ILE A 455 -3.05 11.47 -17.42
N GLU A 456 -4.33 11.56 -17.08
CA GLU A 456 -5.40 10.92 -17.82
C GLU A 456 -6.01 11.90 -18.83
N VAL A 457 -6.15 11.46 -20.08
CA VAL A 457 -6.87 12.19 -21.14
C VAL A 457 -7.67 11.16 -21.94
N ASP A 458 -8.96 11.45 -22.15
CA ASP A 458 -9.90 10.59 -22.90
C ASP A 458 -9.91 9.12 -22.40
N GLY A 459 -9.89 8.93 -21.08
CA GLY A 459 -9.85 7.61 -20.44
C GLY A 459 -8.55 6.81 -20.60
N VAL A 460 -7.46 7.43 -21.11
CA VAL A 460 -6.14 6.81 -21.25
C VAL A 460 -5.15 7.47 -20.30
N VAL A 461 -4.42 6.67 -19.52
CA VAL A 461 -3.35 7.15 -18.63
C VAL A 461 -2.04 7.23 -19.40
N HIS A 462 -1.52 8.45 -19.53
CA HIS A 462 -0.23 8.74 -20.14
C HIS A 462 0.84 8.91 -19.06
N GLU A 463 2.01 8.31 -19.28
CA GLU A 463 3.15 8.35 -18.39
C GLU A 463 4.28 9.17 -19.01
N PHE A 464 4.87 10.05 -18.21
CA PHE A 464 5.95 10.93 -18.64
C PHE A 464 7.17 10.76 -17.75
N LEU A 465 8.30 10.51 -18.42
CA LEU A 465 9.62 10.38 -17.84
C LEU A 465 10.58 11.37 -18.49
N VAL A 466 11.43 12.00 -17.67
CA VAL A 466 12.44 12.95 -18.18
C VAL A 466 13.36 12.23 -19.18
N GLY A 467 13.47 12.77 -20.40
CA GLY A 467 14.29 12.20 -21.46
C GLY A 467 13.62 11.09 -22.28
N ASP A 468 12.45 10.59 -21.86
CA ASP A 468 11.67 9.67 -22.69
C ASP A 468 11.00 10.43 -23.83
N LYS A 469 11.13 9.88 -25.04
CA LYS A 469 10.53 10.39 -26.28
C LYS A 469 9.68 9.34 -26.98
N SER A 470 9.37 8.23 -26.31
CA SER A 470 8.53 7.14 -26.83
C SER A 470 7.09 7.54 -27.10
N HIS A 471 6.61 8.62 -26.48
CA HIS A 471 5.23 9.10 -26.62
C HIS A 471 4.93 9.53 -28.07
N PRO A 472 3.80 9.11 -28.69
CA PRO A 472 3.48 9.44 -30.08
C PRO A 472 3.41 10.94 -30.39
N LEU A 473 3.05 11.76 -29.40
CA LEU A 473 2.99 13.22 -29.50
C LEU A 473 4.24 13.95 -28.96
N SER A 474 5.35 13.23 -28.75
CA SER A 474 6.57 13.77 -28.14
C SER A 474 6.98 15.12 -28.76
N GLU A 475 7.10 15.20 -30.10
CA GLU A 475 7.50 16.45 -30.78
C GLU A 475 6.60 17.65 -30.43
N LYS A 476 5.28 17.45 -30.40
CA LYS A 476 4.31 18.51 -30.05
C LYS A 476 4.41 18.91 -28.58
N ILE A 477 4.65 17.96 -27.69
CA ILE A 477 4.80 18.22 -26.25
C ILE A 477 6.05 19.07 -25.99
N TYR A 478 7.19 18.69 -26.58
CA TYR A 478 8.42 19.48 -26.45
C TYR A 478 8.29 20.86 -27.10
N ALA A 479 7.63 20.98 -28.25
CA ALA A 479 7.34 22.29 -28.85
C ALA A 479 6.48 23.17 -27.93
N LYS A 480 5.47 22.59 -27.24
CA LYS A 480 4.66 23.33 -26.27
C LYS A 480 5.46 23.73 -25.03
N LEU A 481 6.39 22.88 -24.57
CA LEU A 481 7.30 23.24 -23.48
C LEU A 481 8.20 24.43 -23.86
N ASP A 482 8.73 24.46 -25.08
CA ASP A 482 9.56 25.58 -25.55
C ASP A 482 8.76 26.89 -25.63
N GLU A 483 7.49 26.82 -26.03
CA GLU A 483 6.56 27.95 -26.00
C GLU A 483 6.34 28.43 -24.55
N LEU A 484 5.96 27.53 -23.65
CA LEU A 484 5.76 27.85 -22.23
C LEU A 484 7.02 28.40 -21.57
N ALA A 485 8.21 27.90 -21.91
CA ALA A 485 9.47 28.40 -21.39
C ALA A 485 9.70 29.87 -21.77
N LYS A 486 9.34 30.27 -23.00
CA LYS A 486 9.42 31.68 -23.44
C LYS A 486 8.40 32.55 -22.70
N GLU A 487 7.17 32.09 -22.55
CA GLU A 487 6.12 32.81 -21.83
C GLU A 487 6.45 32.96 -20.34
N LEU A 488 6.99 31.92 -19.71
CA LEU A 488 7.46 31.95 -18.33
C LEU A 488 8.57 32.98 -18.15
N LYS A 489 9.59 32.98 -19.02
CA LYS A 489 10.67 33.99 -19.00
C LYS A 489 10.11 35.40 -19.15
N ALA A 490 9.14 35.61 -20.04
CA ALA A 490 8.47 36.90 -20.20
C ALA A 490 7.66 37.33 -18.97
N ALA A 491 7.11 36.37 -18.21
CA ALA A 491 6.42 36.59 -16.95
C ALA A 491 7.37 36.80 -15.74
N GLY A 492 8.69 36.81 -15.96
CA GLY A 492 9.70 37.03 -14.91
C GLY A 492 10.11 35.77 -14.16
N TYR A 493 9.81 34.58 -14.68
CA TYR A 493 10.28 33.32 -14.11
C TYR A 493 11.79 33.16 -14.31
N VAL A 494 12.50 32.93 -13.21
CA VAL A 494 13.92 32.58 -13.19
C VAL A 494 14.04 31.16 -12.66
N PRO A 495 14.53 30.19 -13.46
CA PRO A 495 14.72 28.83 -12.99
C PRO A 495 15.67 28.81 -11.79
N SER A 496 15.28 28.12 -10.71
CA SER A 496 16.17 27.96 -9.56
C SER A 496 17.02 26.70 -9.77
N THR A 497 18.25 26.91 -10.23
CA THR A 497 19.21 25.84 -10.52
C THR A 497 19.70 25.10 -9.27
N ASP A 498 19.43 25.64 -8.08
CA ASP A 498 19.61 24.96 -6.77
C ASP A 498 18.88 23.61 -6.70
N PHE A 499 17.86 23.39 -7.55
CA PHE A 499 17.10 22.15 -7.62
C PHE A 499 17.64 21.13 -8.64
N VAL A 500 18.67 21.47 -9.44
CA VAL A 500 19.30 20.55 -10.39
C VAL A 500 20.58 19.99 -9.83
N LEU A 501 20.58 18.68 -9.68
CA LEU A 501 21.55 17.96 -8.88
C LEU A 501 22.78 17.49 -9.68
N PHE A 502 23.28 18.30 -10.62
CA PHE A 502 24.41 17.95 -11.48
C PHE A 502 25.45 19.07 -11.60
N ASP A 503 26.73 18.70 -11.66
CA ASP A 503 27.85 19.56 -12.03
C ASP A 503 27.91 19.69 -13.56
N ILE A 504 26.84 20.24 -14.12
CA ILE A 504 26.69 20.57 -15.54
C ILE A 504 26.59 22.08 -15.68
N GLU A 505 26.87 22.59 -16.87
CA GLU A 505 26.75 24.02 -17.17
C GLU A 505 25.34 24.53 -16.80
N GLU A 506 25.26 25.78 -16.35
CA GLU A 506 24.02 26.36 -15.81
C GLU A 506 22.86 26.29 -16.81
N GLU A 507 23.19 26.38 -18.10
CA GLU A 507 22.27 26.23 -19.25
C GLU A 507 21.71 24.81 -19.39
N GLU A 508 22.51 23.78 -19.09
CA GLU A 508 22.06 22.39 -19.06
C GLU A 508 21.17 22.14 -17.82
N LYS A 509 21.47 22.77 -16.68
CA LYS A 509 20.60 22.71 -15.50
C LYS A 509 19.22 23.29 -15.80
N GLU A 510 19.18 24.47 -16.40
CA GLU A 510 17.92 25.08 -16.85
C GLU A 510 17.15 24.20 -17.84
N HIS A 511 17.85 23.53 -18.76
CA HIS A 511 17.25 22.60 -19.71
C HIS A 511 16.61 21.38 -19.02
N PHE A 512 17.29 20.79 -18.03
CA PHE A 512 16.72 19.68 -17.25
C PHE A 512 15.51 20.11 -16.41
N LEU A 513 15.52 21.31 -15.81
CA LEU A 513 14.35 21.87 -15.11
C LEU A 513 13.17 22.09 -16.05
N GLY A 514 13.42 22.53 -17.28
CA GLY A 514 12.41 22.74 -18.31
C GLY A 514 11.68 21.44 -18.69
N CYS A 515 12.37 20.31 -18.60
CA CYS A 515 11.89 19.00 -19.04
C CYS A 515 11.43 18.07 -17.90
N HIS A 516 11.19 18.59 -16.69
CA HIS A 516 10.66 17.77 -15.60
C HIS A 516 9.34 17.09 -15.99
N SER A 517 9.13 15.87 -15.47
CA SER A 517 7.98 15.01 -15.81
C SER A 517 6.63 15.71 -15.63
N GLU A 518 6.49 16.60 -14.64
CA GLU A 518 5.28 17.37 -14.40
C GLU A 518 5.02 18.37 -15.52
N LYS A 519 6.07 19.07 -15.98
CA LYS A 519 5.96 20.05 -17.06
C LYS A 519 5.60 19.35 -18.37
N LEU A 520 6.19 18.17 -18.65
CA LEU A 520 5.83 17.32 -19.79
C LEU A 520 4.34 16.92 -19.74
N ALA A 521 3.87 16.42 -18.59
CA ALA A 521 2.48 16.03 -18.40
C ALA A 521 1.51 17.22 -18.55
N ILE A 522 1.86 18.39 -18.02
CA ILE A 522 1.06 19.62 -18.16
C ILE A 522 1.04 20.11 -19.62
N ALA A 523 2.19 20.11 -20.30
CA ALA A 523 2.27 20.48 -21.71
C ALA A 523 1.40 19.56 -22.57
N PHE A 524 1.44 18.25 -22.32
CA PHE A 524 0.53 17.29 -22.94
C PHE A 524 -0.94 17.60 -22.63
N GLY A 525 -1.28 17.87 -21.36
CA GLY A 525 -2.63 18.27 -20.96
C GLY A 525 -3.11 19.52 -21.71
N LEU A 526 -2.26 20.52 -21.89
CA LEU A 526 -2.58 21.76 -22.58
C LEU A 526 -2.86 21.57 -24.09
N ILE A 527 -2.16 20.64 -24.75
CA ILE A 527 -2.37 20.39 -26.19
C ILE A 527 -3.51 19.41 -26.47
N SER A 528 -3.85 18.56 -25.50
CA SER A 528 -4.79 17.44 -25.69
C SER A 528 -6.18 17.69 -25.09
N THR A 529 -6.39 18.75 -24.30
CA THR A 529 -7.68 19.01 -23.61
C THR A 529 -8.24 20.40 -23.91
N SER A 530 -9.56 20.59 -23.72
CA SER A 530 -10.23 21.85 -23.99
C SER A 530 -9.75 22.96 -23.04
N PRO A 531 -9.70 24.25 -23.45
CA PRO A 531 -9.29 25.37 -22.60
C PRO A 531 -10.06 25.54 -21.27
N LYS A 532 -11.22 24.89 -21.11
CA LYS A 532 -12.00 24.94 -19.87
C LYS A 532 -11.71 23.78 -18.91
N ASP A 533 -11.02 22.74 -19.39
CA ASP A 533 -10.80 21.52 -18.61
C ASP A 533 -9.72 21.76 -17.56
N VAL A 534 -9.87 21.09 -16.41
CA VAL A 534 -8.86 21.10 -15.36
C VAL A 534 -7.82 20.03 -15.67
N ILE A 535 -6.54 20.41 -15.73
CA ILE A 535 -5.43 19.49 -15.95
C ILE A 535 -5.11 18.81 -14.62
N ARG A 536 -5.13 17.46 -14.59
CA ARG A 536 -4.81 16.68 -13.39
C ARG A 536 -3.53 15.88 -13.63
N VAL A 537 -2.53 16.10 -12.79
CA VAL A 537 -1.25 15.40 -12.86
C VAL A 537 -0.96 14.73 -11.53
N VAL A 538 -0.49 13.48 -11.57
CA VAL A 538 0.02 12.78 -10.40
C VAL A 538 1.51 12.57 -10.54
N LYS A 539 2.27 12.82 -9.47
CA LYS A 539 3.71 12.57 -9.40
C LYS A 539 4.03 11.54 -8.30
N ASN A 540 4.98 10.65 -8.57
CA ASN A 540 5.48 9.66 -7.60
C ASN A 540 6.51 10.18 -6.59
N LEU A 541 6.85 11.46 -6.67
CA LEU A 541 7.81 12.14 -5.81
C LEU A 541 7.21 13.49 -5.42
N ARG A 542 7.75 14.14 -4.39
CA ARG A 542 7.40 15.52 -4.06
C ARG A 542 7.73 16.44 -5.24
N VAL A 543 6.81 17.36 -5.57
CA VAL A 543 7.06 18.39 -6.59
C VAL A 543 8.25 19.25 -6.13
N CYS A 544 9.16 19.63 -7.01
CA CYS A 544 10.29 20.48 -6.61
C CYS A 544 9.90 21.97 -6.58
N GLY A 545 10.69 22.80 -5.88
CA GLY A 545 10.39 24.23 -5.69
C GLY A 545 10.23 24.97 -7.01
N ASP A 546 11.16 24.71 -7.93
CA ASP A 546 11.13 25.23 -9.29
C ASP A 546 9.84 24.88 -10.05
N CYS A 547 9.46 23.60 -10.05
CA CYS A 547 8.23 23.16 -10.71
C CYS A 547 7.00 23.80 -10.07
N HIS A 548 6.95 23.92 -8.74
CA HIS A 548 5.83 24.54 -8.05
C HIS A 548 5.63 26.00 -8.49
N GLU A 549 6.70 26.79 -8.56
CA GLU A 549 6.66 28.17 -9.05
C GLU A 549 6.30 28.25 -10.54
N ALA A 550 6.90 27.39 -11.37
CA ALA A 550 6.58 27.34 -12.79
C ALA A 550 5.10 27.03 -13.02
N ILE A 551 4.53 26.07 -12.30
CA ILE A 551 3.13 25.64 -12.47
C ILE A 551 2.16 26.73 -12.02
N LYS A 552 2.47 27.49 -10.95
CA LYS A 552 1.72 28.71 -10.60
C LYS A 552 1.63 29.64 -11.80
N LEU A 553 2.77 30.00 -12.38
CA LEU A 553 2.83 30.91 -13.52
C LEU A 553 2.15 30.33 -14.78
N ILE A 554 2.31 29.04 -15.07
CA ILE A 554 1.61 28.38 -16.18
C ILE A 554 0.10 28.49 -16.00
N SER A 555 -0.42 28.25 -14.79
CA SER A 555 -1.86 28.39 -14.51
C SER A 555 -2.35 29.83 -14.77
N LYS A 556 -1.55 30.84 -14.39
CA LYS A 556 -1.87 32.25 -14.66
C LYS A 556 -1.82 32.60 -16.15
N ILE A 557 -0.77 32.19 -16.86
CA ILE A 557 -0.55 32.50 -18.28
C ILE A 557 -1.63 31.87 -19.14
N THR A 558 -1.95 30.60 -18.87
CA THR A 558 -2.91 29.82 -19.68
C THR A 558 -4.36 30.03 -19.24
N GLY A 559 -4.60 30.61 -18.06
CA GLY A 559 -5.92 30.70 -17.43
C GLY A 559 -6.50 29.34 -17.03
N ARG A 560 -5.68 28.28 -17.01
CA ARG A 560 -6.11 26.90 -16.72
C ARG A 560 -5.99 26.59 -15.23
N GLY A 561 -6.98 25.89 -14.69
CA GLY A 561 -6.86 25.21 -13.40
C GLY A 561 -5.97 23.97 -13.57
N ILE A 562 -4.92 23.87 -12.76
CA ILE A 562 -4.00 22.72 -12.75
C ILE A 562 -4.01 22.12 -11.36
N ILE A 563 -4.28 20.82 -11.25
CA ILE A 563 -4.21 20.08 -10.00
C ILE A 563 -3.05 19.10 -10.10
N VAL A 564 -2.09 19.23 -9.20
CA VAL A 564 -0.98 18.29 -9.09
C VAL A 564 -1.06 17.58 -7.75
N ARG A 565 -1.12 16.25 -7.78
CA ARG A 565 -0.99 15.41 -6.59
C ARG A 565 0.44 14.88 -6.52
N ASP A 566 1.14 15.20 -5.45
CA ASP A 566 2.38 14.52 -5.11
C ASP A 566 2.11 13.35 -4.15
N ASN A 567 3.17 12.75 -3.58
CA ASN A 567 3.00 11.60 -2.68
C ASN A 567 2.17 11.91 -1.43
N ASN A 568 2.14 13.17 -0.97
CA ASN A 568 1.61 13.52 0.34
C ASN A 568 0.39 14.45 0.27
N ARG A 569 0.23 15.24 -0.79
CA ARG A 569 -0.81 16.28 -0.85
C ARG A 569 -1.21 16.67 -2.27
N PHE A 570 -2.32 17.38 -2.35
CA PHE A 570 -2.73 18.12 -3.55
C PHE A 570 -2.23 19.56 -3.54
N HIS A 571 -1.88 20.01 -4.73
CA HIS A 571 -1.59 21.39 -5.08
C HIS A 571 -2.59 21.80 -6.17
N SER A 572 -3.51 22.70 -5.84
CA SER A 572 -4.44 23.27 -6.80
C SER A 572 -3.95 24.65 -7.18
N PHE A 573 -3.51 24.77 -8.44
CA PHE A 573 -3.00 25.99 -9.04
C PHE A 573 -4.12 26.65 -9.83
N ILE A 574 -4.49 27.85 -9.39
CA ILE A 574 -5.54 28.67 -10.00
C ILE A 574 -5.04 30.11 -10.02
N ASP A 575 -4.96 30.69 -11.22
CA ASP A 575 -4.61 32.11 -11.45
C ASP A 575 -3.31 32.53 -10.72
N GLY A 576 -2.26 31.72 -10.83
CA GLY A 576 -0.97 32.04 -10.21
C GLY A 576 -0.85 31.71 -8.72
N SER A 577 -1.91 31.22 -8.09
CA SER A 577 -1.92 30.87 -6.67
C SER A 577 -2.03 29.37 -6.46
N CYS A 578 -1.38 28.84 -5.44
CA CYS A 578 -1.51 27.44 -5.03
C CYS A 578 -2.32 27.30 -3.74
N SER A 579 -3.14 26.25 -3.64
CA SER A 579 -3.89 25.90 -2.43
C SER A 579 -3.01 25.69 -1.18
N CYS A 580 -1.70 25.44 -1.37
CA CYS A 580 -0.74 25.29 -0.29
C CYS A 580 -0.33 26.58 0.42
N ARG A 581 -0.58 27.75 -0.19
CA ARG A 581 -0.11 29.06 0.31
C ARG A 581 1.40 29.10 0.58
N ASP A 582 2.16 28.40 -0.25
CA ASP A 582 3.61 28.23 -0.16
C ASP A 582 4.10 27.55 1.13
N TYR A 583 3.19 26.91 1.88
CA TYR A 583 3.48 26.05 3.01
C TYR A 583 3.39 24.59 2.55
N TRP A 584 4.48 24.01 2.03
CA TRP A 584 4.44 22.66 1.46
C TRP A 584 5.70 21.84 1.49
#